data_AF-A0A7U7PQT6-F1
#
_entry.id   AF-A0A7U7PQT6-F1
#
_cell.length_a   1.000
_cell.length_b   1.000
_cell.length_c   1.000
_cell.angle_alpha   90.00
_cell.angle_beta   90.00
_cell.angle_gamma   90.00
#
_symmetry.space_group_name_H-M   'P 1'
#
loop_
_entity.id
_entity.type
_entity.pdbx_description
1 polymer ?
#
loop_
_entity_poly.entity_id
_entity_poly.type
_entity_poly.pdbx_seq_one_letter_code
_entity_poly.pdbx_strand_id
1 'polypeptide(L)'
;MSPSQVQGKAVDFYLSQANVVFTDCNKTTTTDTEGNFTVPSGCAKSAIKVSGGTDIGTGLPFGGVLQAPATDLTQGGTVLVSPMTTLLSQVGTDQSSALAGKLGVQASDLLSKDPMNDSGLLQNVVATQQLIEQIAKALTGLSQSTGGTLTPEAAAAAAAAAAAVASALVGATGSTDVSDPTLIASAIVTAVKNSAASLPASVVANVDAIAANLAALIAPVIAGYVANVNDGLDSVELSATPAETLTALKSAGSMHAVVDSVQSDASSLLAATVTPASLRDTSLADSLASLGNAVAEGDEDTINEAATTLGSNVNSGNLSGLINRVKHKDFLRVDTVSVNDTVVPVANAITLRADTISTLKTAVTQVGSPFGYGNSEIRAGVRYRYNGNELSAVIQRIVLTFNSNNKLVAAQVPAGTNFEFVLKGTTNTRLSVTSTGDNLLDGSTGELVLPIAKLQAKLKNSGILTAAQVDALTPKAPARVTMALALAGTSGQMVRVRAATGHGNRTKSLPVIRINAGDSSVVGYGKRSVVTLLP
;
A
#
# COMPACT_ATOMS: atom_id res chain seq x y z
N MET A 1 5.26 -16.89 44.86
CA MET A 1 4.73 -16.29 43.62
C MET A 1 5.53 -15.04 43.37
N SER A 2 6.35 -15.02 42.31
CA SER A 2 7.03 -13.80 41.87
C SER A 2 5.96 -12.79 41.42
N PRO A 3 6.07 -11.49 41.77
CA PRO A 3 5.16 -10.50 41.22
C PRO A 3 5.26 -10.53 39.69
N SER A 4 4.13 -10.66 38.99
CA SER A 4 4.09 -10.60 37.53
C SER A 4 4.60 -9.23 37.09
N GLN A 5 5.78 -9.18 36.47
CA GLN A 5 6.35 -7.95 35.96
C GLN A 5 5.43 -7.36 34.87
N VAL A 6 5.34 -6.03 34.83
CA VAL A 6 4.64 -5.33 33.75
C VAL A 6 5.37 -5.61 32.44
N GLN A 7 4.61 -5.99 31.41
CA GLN A 7 5.13 -6.24 30.07
C GLN A 7 4.72 -5.09 29.15
N GLY A 8 5.44 -4.95 28.05
CA GLY A 8 5.07 -4.06 26.96
C GLY A 8 5.33 -4.71 25.61
N LYS A 9 4.82 -4.06 24.57
CA LYS A 9 4.91 -4.52 23.19
C LYS A 9 5.13 -3.37 22.23
N ALA A 10 6.09 -3.52 21.32
CA ALA A 10 6.32 -2.57 20.24
C ALA A 10 5.69 -3.08 18.94
N VAL A 11 4.74 -2.31 18.38
CA VAL A 11 3.86 -2.78 17.31
C VAL A 11 3.93 -1.89 16.07
N ASP A 12 4.58 -2.42 15.04
CA ASP A 12 4.52 -2.08 13.62
C ASP A 12 4.66 -3.43 12.89
N PHE A 13 3.55 -4.18 12.80
CA PHE A 13 3.46 -5.66 12.81
C PHE A 13 4.05 -6.37 14.04
N TYR A 14 5.28 -6.05 14.43
CA TYR A 14 5.94 -6.18 15.74
C TYR A 14 7.42 -5.90 15.50
N LEU A 15 8.06 -5.19 16.42
CA LEU A 15 9.47 -4.85 16.26
C LEU A 15 10.36 -5.82 17.05
N SER A 16 11.15 -6.62 16.36
CA SER A 16 12.12 -7.55 16.95
C SER A 16 13.46 -6.87 17.23
N GLN A 17 14.06 -7.13 18.38
CA GLN A 17 15.37 -6.57 18.80
C GLN A 17 15.44 -5.03 18.74
N ALA A 18 14.32 -4.36 18.94
CA ALA A 18 14.25 -2.90 19.00
C ALA A 18 14.73 -2.40 20.37
N ASN A 19 15.40 -1.25 20.37
CA ASN A 19 15.82 -0.58 21.60
C ASN A 19 14.62 0.16 22.21
N VAL A 20 14.33 -0.11 23.48
CA VAL A 20 13.25 0.49 24.24
C VAL A 20 13.84 1.36 25.34
N VAL A 21 13.50 2.65 25.35
CA VAL A 21 13.98 3.65 26.31
C VAL A 21 12.80 4.15 27.15
N PHE A 22 12.94 4.06 28.46
CA PHE A 22 12.03 4.64 29.44
C PHE A 22 12.57 6.01 29.83
N THR A 23 12.00 7.07 29.28
CA THR A 23 12.59 8.42 29.30
C THR A 23 12.61 9.04 30.69
N ASP A 24 11.64 8.73 31.54
CA ASP A 24 11.45 9.42 32.83
C ASP A 24 12.28 8.76 33.96
N CYS A 25 12.64 7.49 33.79
CA CYS A 25 13.50 6.76 34.73
C CYS A 25 14.91 6.48 34.15
N ASN A 26 15.19 6.90 32.92
CA ASN A 26 16.44 6.73 32.19
C ASN A 26 16.97 5.28 32.19
N LYS A 27 16.11 4.31 31.88
CA LYS A 27 16.47 2.89 31.72
C LYS A 27 16.14 2.40 30.32
N THR A 28 16.82 1.34 29.89
CA THR A 28 16.61 0.72 28.59
C THR A 28 16.38 -0.78 28.71
N THR A 29 15.75 -1.34 27.68
CA THR A 29 15.63 -2.77 27.43
C THR A 29 15.52 -3.01 25.93
N THR A 30 15.35 -4.26 25.51
CA THR A 30 15.16 -4.63 24.11
C THR A 30 13.93 -5.49 23.94
N THR A 31 13.31 -5.43 22.77
CA THR A 31 12.22 -6.34 22.43
C THR A 31 12.74 -7.73 22.04
N ASP A 32 11.94 -8.76 22.31
CA ASP A 32 12.15 -10.13 21.81
C ASP A 32 11.68 -10.28 20.35
N THR A 33 11.66 -11.51 19.85
CA THR A 33 11.26 -11.82 18.46
C THR A 33 9.77 -11.57 18.16
N GLU A 34 8.95 -11.40 19.18
CA GLU A 34 7.51 -11.14 19.09
C GLU A 34 7.16 -9.69 19.49
N GLY A 35 8.19 -8.85 19.66
CA GLY A 35 8.03 -7.45 20.02
C GLY A 35 7.77 -7.20 21.51
N ASN A 36 7.82 -8.23 22.37
CA ASN A 36 7.59 -8.06 23.80
C ASN A 36 8.84 -7.51 24.50
N PHE A 37 8.63 -6.72 25.56
CA PHE A 37 9.69 -6.26 26.45
C PHE A 37 9.20 -6.21 27.89
N THR A 38 10.12 -6.30 28.84
CA THR A 38 9.80 -6.18 30.27
C THR A 38 10.12 -4.79 30.79
N VAL A 39 9.18 -4.20 31.52
CA VAL A 39 9.36 -2.88 32.14
C VAL A 39 10.35 -2.99 33.31
N PRO A 40 11.47 -2.24 33.29
CA PRO A 40 12.42 -2.24 34.38
C PRO A 40 11.79 -1.76 35.70
N SER A 41 12.32 -2.27 36.82
CA SER A 41 11.88 -1.83 38.14
C SER A 41 12.04 -0.31 38.31
N GLY A 42 11.02 0.35 38.87
CA GLY A 42 11.02 1.81 39.05
C GLY A 42 10.61 2.63 37.83
N CYS A 43 10.20 2.00 36.72
CA CYS A 43 9.76 2.68 35.49
C CYS A 43 8.25 2.54 35.21
N ALA A 44 7.45 2.22 36.23
CA ALA A 44 6.01 1.93 36.09
C ALA A 44 5.13 3.13 35.70
N LYS A 45 5.71 4.33 35.59
CA LYS A 45 5.03 5.56 35.14
C LYS A 45 5.98 6.39 34.26
N SER A 46 6.61 5.73 33.28
CA SER A 46 7.51 6.39 32.35
C SER A 46 6.90 6.42 30.95
N ALA A 47 7.07 7.53 30.24
CA ALA A 47 6.93 7.55 28.80
C ALA A 47 8.01 6.63 28.18
N ILE A 48 7.67 6.07 27.02
CA ILE A 48 8.46 5.05 26.34
C ILE A 48 8.78 5.52 24.94
N LYS A 49 10.01 5.29 24.50
CA LYS A 49 10.48 5.49 23.13
C LYS A 49 11.09 4.20 22.61
N VAL A 50 10.69 3.77 21.41
CA VAL A 50 11.23 2.58 20.73
C VAL A 50 11.84 3.00 19.40
N SER A 51 13.01 2.46 19.09
CA SER A 51 13.75 2.75 17.85
C SER A 51 14.63 1.57 17.42
N GLY A 52 14.92 1.46 16.13
CA GLY A 52 15.70 0.37 15.56
C GLY A 52 14.98 -0.98 15.63
N GLY A 53 15.74 -2.07 15.51
CA GLY A 53 15.17 -3.41 15.39
C GLY A 53 14.71 -3.75 13.98
N THR A 54 13.98 -4.85 13.84
CA THR A 54 13.44 -5.36 12.57
C THR A 54 11.93 -5.51 12.70
N ASP A 55 11.19 -4.91 11.78
CA ASP A 55 9.76 -5.20 11.64
C ASP A 55 9.60 -6.63 11.10
N ILE A 56 8.93 -7.51 11.86
CA ILE A 56 8.76 -8.92 11.49
C ILE A 56 7.87 -9.11 10.25
N GLY A 57 7.00 -8.13 10.00
CA GLY A 57 6.08 -8.08 8.89
C GLY A 57 6.84 -7.97 7.58
N THR A 58 7.66 -6.94 7.47
CA THR A 58 8.48 -6.65 6.28
C THR A 58 9.81 -7.41 6.25
N GLY A 59 10.34 -7.80 7.41
CA GLY A 59 11.70 -8.33 7.55
C GLY A 59 12.79 -7.27 7.36
N LEU A 60 12.44 -5.98 7.44
CA LEU A 60 13.35 -4.86 7.19
C LEU A 60 13.69 -4.11 8.49
N PRO A 61 14.84 -3.40 8.55
CA PRO A 61 15.16 -2.54 9.67
C PRO A 61 14.10 -1.46 9.88
N PHE A 62 13.69 -1.24 11.13
CA PHE A 62 12.76 -0.17 11.46
C PHE A 62 13.50 1.19 11.52
N GLY A 63 13.21 2.06 10.55
CA GLY A 63 13.81 3.40 10.43
C GLY A 63 13.10 4.50 11.22
N GLY A 64 11.99 4.18 11.91
CA GLY A 64 11.16 5.14 12.62
C GLY A 64 11.47 5.29 14.12
N VAL A 65 10.58 6.00 14.80
CA VAL A 65 10.53 6.09 16.26
C VAL A 65 9.09 5.89 16.69
N LEU A 66 8.84 4.92 17.56
CA LEU A 66 7.55 4.77 18.23
C LEU A 66 7.63 5.38 19.63
N GLN A 67 6.53 5.98 20.09
CA GLN A 67 6.42 6.60 21.41
C GLN A 67 5.12 6.18 22.08
N ALA A 68 5.12 6.11 23.40
CA ALA A 68 3.92 5.99 24.21
C ALA A 68 3.97 6.97 25.38
N PRO A 69 2.83 7.61 25.72
CA PRO A 69 2.80 8.57 26.82
C PRO A 69 2.98 7.86 28.16
N ALA A 70 3.45 8.61 29.17
CA ALA A 70 3.51 8.10 30.53
C ALA A 70 2.08 7.76 31.01
N THR A 71 1.85 6.49 31.32
CA THR A 71 0.59 5.97 31.87
C THR A 71 0.89 5.16 33.12
N ASP A 72 -0.07 5.10 34.06
CA ASP A 72 0.09 4.29 35.26
C ASP A 72 0.00 2.80 34.90
N LEU A 73 1.15 2.12 34.92
CA LEU A 73 1.24 0.73 34.50
C LEU A 73 0.78 -0.20 35.62
N THR A 74 -0.41 -0.77 35.48
CA THR A 74 -0.94 -1.74 36.45
C THR A 74 -0.24 -3.10 36.28
N GLN A 75 0.05 -3.78 37.40
CA GLN A 75 0.56 -5.16 37.34
C GLN A 75 -0.40 -6.06 36.54
N GLY A 76 0.17 -6.87 35.64
CA GLY A 76 -0.61 -7.72 34.72
C GLY A 76 -1.12 -7.00 33.45
N GLY A 77 -0.91 -5.69 33.31
CA GLY A 77 -1.20 -4.95 32.08
C GLY A 77 -0.06 -5.06 31.06
N THR A 78 -0.41 -4.87 29.78
CA THR A 78 0.54 -4.76 28.66
C THR A 78 0.53 -3.34 28.13
N VAL A 79 1.70 -2.70 28.11
CA VAL A 79 1.86 -1.40 27.45
C VAL A 79 2.04 -1.57 25.97
N LEU A 80 1.36 -0.78 25.17
CA LEU A 80 1.53 -0.77 23.73
C LEU A 80 2.33 0.46 23.31
N VAL A 81 3.32 0.24 22.45
CA VAL A 81 4.08 1.29 21.78
C VAL A 81 3.89 1.09 20.28
N SER A 82 3.07 1.93 19.66
CA SER A 82 2.65 1.81 18.26
C SER A 82 2.65 3.19 17.57
N PRO A 83 2.49 3.24 16.24
CA PRO A 83 2.25 4.49 15.53
C PRO A 83 1.09 5.31 16.11
N MET A 84 0.04 4.65 16.64
CA MET A 84 -1.11 5.33 17.26
C MET A 84 -0.75 6.00 18.58
N THR A 85 -0.05 5.28 19.47
CA THR A 85 0.43 5.87 20.73
C THR A 85 1.48 6.95 20.45
N THR A 86 2.19 6.84 19.33
CA THR A 86 3.15 7.86 18.87
C THR A 86 2.44 9.15 18.52
N LEU A 87 1.40 9.09 17.68
CA LEU A 87 0.57 10.26 17.34
C LEU A 87 -0.03 10.87 18.60
N LEU A 88 -0.61 10.05 19.48
CA LEU A 88 -1.20 10.52 20.73
C LEU A 88 -0.16 11.21 21.64
N SER A 89 1.08 10.72 21.65
CA SER A 89 2.16 11.36 22.41
C SER A 89 2.53 12.74 21.87
N GLN A 90 2.27 13.03 20.58
CA GLN A 90 2.54 14.35 19.98
C GLN A 90 1.45 15.36 20.30
N VAL A 91 0.18 14.93 20.36
CA VAL A 91 -0.97 15.83 20.58
C VAL A 91 -1.47 15.87 22.03
N GLY A 92 -0.98 14.95 22.87
CA GLY A 92 -1.41 14.80 24.25
C GLY A 92 -2.66 13.92 24.42
N THR A 93 -2.79 13.29 25.58
CA THR A 93 -3.87 12.33 25.89
C THR A 93 -5.27 12.94 25.85
N ASP A 94 -5.38 14.26 26.08
CA ASP A 94 -6.64 15.00 26.03
C ASP A 94 -7.23 15.04 24.59
N GLN A 95 -6.39 14.83 23.58
CA GLN A 95 -6.80 14.77 22.18
C GLN A 95 -7.15 13.34 21.71
N SER A 96 -7.13 12.34 22.61
CA SER A 96 -7.42 10.94 22.29
C SER A 96 -8.74 10.75 21.53
N SER A 97 -9.81 11.39 21.99
CA SER A 97 -11.14 11.28 21.36
C SER A 97 -11.18 11.94 19.98
N ALA A 98 -10.52 13.10 19.83
CA ALA A 98 -10.41 13.78 18.54
C ALA A 98 -9.63 12.91 17.55
N LEU A 99 -8.42 12.48 17.93
CA LEU A 99 -7.56 11.65 17.10
C LEU A 99 -8.22 10.33 16.68
N ALA A 100 -8.85 9.63 17.64
CA ALA A 100 -9.56 8.38 17.36
C ALA A 100 -10.71 8.57 16.38
N GLY A 101 -11.51 9.65 16.54
CA GLY A 101 -12.58 10.00 15.62
C GLY A 101 -12.09 10.27 14.19
N LYS A 102 -10.88 10.83 14.02
CA LYS A 102 -10.27 11.04 12.69
C LYS A 102 -9.91 9.73 12.01
N LEU A 103 -9.29 8.83 12.77
CA LEU A 103 -8.81 7.55 12.30
C LEU A 103 -9.92 6.49 12.20
N GLY A 104 -11.15 6.82 12.63
CA GLY A 104 -12.28 5.89 12.59
C GLY A 104 -12.18 4.76 13.62
N VAL A 105 -11.46 4.97 14.72
CA VAL A 105 -11.27 4.00 15.81
C VAL A 105 -11.87 4.50 17.12
N GLN A 106 -11.99 3.64 18.12
CA GLN A 106 -12.40 4.04 19.46
C GLN A 106 -11.22 4.66 20.23
N ALA A 107 -11.49 5.67 21.06
CA ALA A 107 -10.44 6.34 21.84
C ALA A 107 -9.70 5.41 22.80
N SER A 108 -10.42 4.45 23.40
CA SER A 108 -9.83 3.39 24.23
C SER A 108 -8.81 2.55 23.47
N ASP A 109 -9.07 2.32 22.18
CA ASP A 109 -8.30 1.37 21.37
C ASP A 109 -6.89 1.90 21.06
N LEU A 110 -6.70 3.22 21.07
CA LEU A 110 -5.40 3.85 20.80
C LEU A 110 -4.29 3.39 21.77
N LEU A 111 -4.64 3.15 23.05
CA LEU A 111 -3.67 2.84 24.10
C LEU A 111 -3.67 1.35 24.49
N SER A 112 -4.81 0.66 24.38
CA SER A 112 -4.98 -0.68 24.97
C SER A 112 -5.14 -1.81 23.97
N LYS A 113 -5.34 -1.52 22.67
CA LYS A 113 -5.62 -2.54 21.67
C LYS A 113 -4.40 -2.81 20.81
N ASP A 114 -3.97 -4.07 20.79
CA ASP A 114 -2.88 -4.53 19.93
C ASP A 114 -3.38 -4.57 18.47
N PRO A 115 -2.80 -3.77 17.55
CA PRO A 115 -3.19 -3.76 16.14
C PRO A 115 -3.13 -5.13 15.47
N MET A 116 -2.22 -6.02 15.89
CA MET A 116 -2.14 -7.36 15.30
C MET A 116 -3.31 -8.28 15.67
N ASN A 117 -4.15 -7.84 16.61
CA ASN A 117 -5.38 -8.50 17.03
C ASN A 117 -6.64 -7.69 16.63
N ASP A 118 -6.50 -6.61 15.85
CA ASP A 118 -7.63 -5.85 15.29
C ASP A 118 -7.33 -5.38 13.86
N SER A 119 -8.07 -5.89 12.87
CA SER A 119 -7.77 -5.62 11.46
C SER A 119 -8.00 -4.17 11.03
N GLY A 120 -8.99 -3.48 11.62
CA GLY A 120 -9.24 -2.07 11.35
C GLY A 120 -8.11 -1.20 11.90
N LEU A 121 -7.60 -1.54 13.09
CA LEU A 121 -6.46 -0.87 13.70
C LEU A 121 -5.15 -1.19 12.97
N LEU A 122 -4.94 -2.42 12.52
CA LEU A 122 -3.73 -2.84 11.78
C LEU A 122 -3.51 -1.99 10.53
N GLN A 123 -4.56 -1.85 9.70
CA GLN A 123 -4.47 -1.06 8.47
C GLN A 123 -4.10 0.39 8.78
N ASN A 124 -4.81 1.03 9.71
CA ASN A 124 -4.55 2.41 10.11
C ASN A 124 -3.14 2.61 10.67
N VAL A 125 -2.68 1.68 11.52
CA VAL A 125 -1.35 1.69 12.13
C VAL A 125 -0.26 1.64 11.07
N VAL A 126 -0.32 0.68 10.16
CA VAL A 126 0.72 0.49 9.14
C VAL A 126 0.70 1.64 8.15
N ALA A 127 -0.47 2.06 7.65
CA ALA A 127 -0.57 3.17 6.72
C ALA A 127 -0.09 4.50 7.32
N THR A 128 -0.41 4.77 8.59
CA THR A 128 0.09 5.93 9.32
C THR A 128 1.61 5.87 9.46
N GLN A 129 2.17 4.71 9.80
CA GLN A 129 3.61 4.55 9.92
C GLN A 129 4.32 4.82 8.59
N GLN A 130 3.77 4.31 7.49
CA GLN A 130 4.30 4.56 6.15
C GLN A 130 4.22 6.04 5.77
N LEU A 131 3.14 6.74 6.13
CA LEU A 131 3.04 8.19 5.97
C LEU A 131 4.14 8.94 6.74
N ILE A 132 4.32 8.62 8.03
CA ILE A 132 5.35 9.24 8.88
C ILE A 132 6.74 9.00 8.30
N GLU A 133 7.04 7.77 7.91
CA GLU A 133 8.35 7.40 7.38
C GLU A 133 8.65 8.09 6.04
N GLN A 134 7.68 8.15 5.13
CA GLN A 134 7.86 8.82 3.85
C GLN A 134 8.05 10.34 4.01
N ILE A 135 7.34 10.99 4.94
CA ILE A 135 7.57 12.41 5.26
C ILE A 135 8.96 12.59 5.86
N ALA A 136 9.39 11.71 6.77
CA ALA A 136 10.73 11.77 7.35
C ALA A 136 11.82 11.64 6.27
N LYS A 137 11.66 10.73 5.29
CA LYS A 137 12.55 10.61 4.13
C LYS A 137 12.58 11.88 3.27
N ALA A 138 11.43 12.53 3.06
CA ALA A 138 11.36 13.80 2.35
C ALA A 138 12.12 14.92 3.10
N LEU A 139 11.98 14.99 4.43
CA LEU A 139 12.73 15.94 5.25
C LEU A 139 14.25 15.70 5.18
N THR A 140 14.67 14.44 5.19
CA THR A 140 16.08 14.08 5.01
C THR A 140 16.61 14.51 3.64
N GLY A 141 15.84 14.30 2.57
CA GLY A 141 16.19 14.78 1.23
C GLY A 141 16.28 16.31 1.14
N LEU A 142 15.33 17.02 1.76
CA LEU A 142 15.39 18.48 1.89
C LEU A 142 16.65 18.92 2.63
N SER A 143 16.96 18.30 3.77
CA SER A 143 18.15 18.60 4.57
C SER A 143 19.44 18.38 3.77
N GLN A 144 19.55 17.26 3.04
CA GLN A 144 20.69 16.98 2.17
C GLN A 144 20.84 18.03 1.06
N SER A 145 19.73 18.41 0.42
CA SER A 145 19.75 19.39 -0.69
C SER A 145 20.13 20.80 -0.23
N THR A 146 19.86 21.14 1.03
CA THR A 146 20.01 22.49 1.57
C THR A 146 21.24 22.65 2.48
N GLY A 147 21.87 21.55 2.92
CA GLY A 147 22.97 21.56 3.88
C GLY A 147 22.51 21.61 5.34
N GLY A 148 21.33 21.06 5.65
CA GLY A 148 20.82 20.89 7.01
C GLY A 148 21.47 19.73 7.77
N THR A 149 21.00 19.49 8.99
CA THR A 149 21.57 18.48 9.91
C THR A 149 20.71 17.24 10.12
N LEU A 150 19.53 17.15 9.48
CA LEU A 150 18.74 15.91 9.49
C LEU A 150 19.49 14.84 8.69
N THR A 151 19.69 13.67 9.30
CA THR A 151 20.31 12.50 8.68
C THR A 151 19.30 11.36 8.50
N PRO A 152 19.58 10.35 7.66
CA PRO A 152 18.72 9.17 7.50
C PRO A 152 18.46 8.41 8.82
N GLU A 153 19.38 8.45 9.77
CA GLU A 153 19.30 7.83 11.09
C GLU A 153 18.63 8.73 12.15
N ALA A 154 18.24 9.95 11.77
CA ALA A 154 17.79 10.95 12.72
C ALA A 154 16.35 10.66 13.19
N ALA A 155 16.25 10.16 14.42
CA ALA A 155 15.02 10.16 15.22
C ALA A 155 14.27 11.52 15.21
N ALA A 156 14.98 12.63 14.95
CA ALA A 156 14.42 13.96 14.84
C ALA A 156 13.50 14.13 13.62
N ALA A 157 13.85 13.57 12.44
CA ALA A 157 13.01 13.67 11.25
C ALA A 157 11.72 12.86 11.43
N ALA A 158 11.83 11.65 11.98
CA ALA A 158 10.69 10.81 12.34
C ALA A 158 9.78 11.49 13.38
N ALA A 159 10.35 12.12 14.42
CA ALA A 159 9.58 12.85 15.41
C ALA A 159 8.86 14.07 14.81
N ALA A 160 9.53 14.86 13.99
CA ALA A 160 8.92 16.01 13.31
C ALA A 160 7.78 15.58 12.36
N ALA A 161 7.98 14.49 11.62
CA ALA A 161 6.96 13.89 10.77
C ALA A 161 5.76 13.39 11.58
N ALA A 162 5.99 12.65 12.67
CA ALA A 162 4.92 12.17 13.54
C ALA A 162 4.11 13.33 14.15
N ALA A 163 4.78 14.38 14.63
CA ALA A 163 4.11 15.56 15.18
C ALA A 163 3.27 16.29 14.12
N ALA A 164 3.78 16.36 12.89
CA ALA A 164 3.07 16.98 11.79
C ALA A 164 1.86 16.17 11.32
N VAL A 165 1.99 14.85 11.20
CA VAL A 165 0.85 13.96 10.87
C VAL A 165 -0.22 14.04 11.96
N ALA A 166 0.17 14.01 13.24
CA ALA A 166 -0.78 14.12 14.34
C ALA A 166 -1.53 15.46 14.32
N SER A 167 -0.81 16.56 14.08
CA SER A 167 -1.40 17.90 13.96
C SER A 167 -2.35 18.02 12.76
N ALA A 168 -1.95 17.48 11.59
CA ALA A 168 -2.77 17.47 10.39
C ALA A 168 -4.06 16.66 10.58
N LEU A 169 -3.98 15.51 11.25
CA LEU A 169 -5.15 14.70 11.59
C LEU A 169 -6.11 15.46 12.51
N VAL A 170 -5.63 15.95 13.66
CA VAL A 170 -6.48 16.67 14.63
C VAL A 170 -7.11 17.93 14.00
N GLY A 171 -6.38 18.62 13.11
CA GLY A 171 -6.87 19.79 12.38
C GLY A 171 -7.82 19.49 11.21
N ALA A 172 -7.92 18.23 10.75
CA ALA A 172 -8.78 17.87 9.64
C ALA A 172 -10.28 17.97 9.99
N THR A 173 -11.15 18.05 9.00
CA THR A 173 -12.61 18.00 9.18
C THR A 173 -13.15 16.59 8.88
N GLY A 174 -14.06 16.08 9.72
CA GLY A 174 -14.61 14.73 9.53
C GLY A 174 -13.62 13.60 9.86
N SER A 175 -13.91 12.38 9.39
CA SER A 175 -12.96 11.26 9.38
C SER A 175 -12.00 11.41 8.20
N THR A 176 -10.78 10.94 8.36
CA THR A 176 -9.67 11.22 7.45
C THR A 176 -9.12 9.92 6.84
N ASP A 177 -8.93 9.94 5.53
CA ASP A 177 -8.09 8.95 4.83
C ASP A 177 -6.64 9.42 4.87
N VAL A 178 -5.75 8.63 5.48
CA VAL A 178 -4.32 8.96 5.57
C VAL A 178 -3.60 8.99 4.21
N SER A 179 -4.24 8.47 3.16
CA SER A 179 -3.76 8.58 1.77
C SER A 179 -4.25 9.83 1.03
N ASP A 180 -5.08 10.68 1.65
CA ASP A 180 -5.57 11.93 1.05
C ASP A 180 -4.39 12.88 0.76
N PRO A 181 -4.14 13.24 -0.52
CA PRO A 181 -3.08 14.17 -0.88
C PRO A 181 -3.15 15.52 -0.15
N THR A 182 -4.34 15.98 0.24
CA THR A 182 -4.54 17.25 0.97
C THR A 182 -4.01 17.15 2.39
N LEU A 183 -4.34 16.06 3.09
CA LEU A 183 -3.81 15.77 4.43
C LEU A 183 -2.29 15.63 4.37
N ILE A 184 -1.79 14.86 3.41
CA ILE A 184 -0.37 14.59 3.21
C ILE A 184 0.39 15.90 2.95
N ALA A 185 -0.11 16.76 2.06
CA ALA A 185 0.49 18.06 1.79
C ALA A 185 0.53 18.95 3.05
N SER A 186 -0.55 18.97 3.84
CA SER A 186 -0.60 19.71 5.11
C SER A 186 0.41 19.17 6.13
N ALA A 187 0.54 17.86 6.22
CA ALA A 187 1.53 17.20 7.08
C ALA A 187 2.97 17.51 6.63
N ILE A 188 3.27 17.49 5.33
CA ILE A 188 4.61 17.87 4.81
C ILE A 188 4.91 19.32 5.17
N VAL A 189 3.97 20.25 4.94
CA VAL A 189 4.15 21.67 5.27
C VAL A 189 4.49 21.84 6.75
N THR A 190 3.72 21.19 7.62
CA THR A 190 3.93 21.25 9.07
C THR A 190 5.25 20.60 9.48
N ALA A 191 5.64 19.49 8.85
CA ALA A 191 6.87 18.77 9.15
C ALA A 191 8.13 19.59 8.83
N VAL A 192 8.11 20.33 7.71
CA VAL A 192 9.19 21.25 7.33
C VAL A 192 9.33 22.38 8.37
N LYS A 193 8.19 22.96 8.78
CA LYS A 193 8.17 24.02 9.81
C LYS A 193 8.66 23.53 11.17
N ASN A 194 8.23 22.35 11.59
CA ASN A 194 8.68 21.72 12.84
C ASN A 194 10.19 21.41 12.82
N SER A 195 10.76 21.24 11.62
CA SER A 195 12.17 20.94 11.41
C SER A 195 13.05 22.18 11.22
N ALA A 196 12.50 23.40 11.31
CA ALA A 196 13.21 24.64 10.99
C ALA A 196 14.53 24.81 11.77
N ALA A 197 14.59 24.36 13.03
CA ALA A 197 15.80 24.42 13.85
C ALA A 197 16.96 23.54 13.33
N SER A 198 16.67 22.54 12.51
CA SER A 198 17.66 21.64 11.88
C SER A 198 18.01 22.04 10.45
N LEU A 199 17.45 23.15 9.96
CA LEU A 199 17.64 23.66 8.61
C LEU A 199 18.51 24.93 8.62
N PRO A 200 19.25 25.21 7.53
CA PRO A 200 20.07 26.42 7.44
C PRO A 200 19.23 27.70 7.45
N ALA A 201 19.81 28.81 7.91
CA ALA A 201 19.12 30.11 8.00
C ALA A 201 18.49 30.57 6.68
N SER A 202 19.11 30.27 5.53
CA SER A 202 18.57 30.64 4.22
C SER A 202 17.30 29.88 3.84
N VAL A 203 17.10 28.67 4.39
CA VAL A 203 15.88 27.87 4.29
C VAL A 203 14.83 28.40 5.26
N VAL A 204 15.22 28.64 6.52
CA VAL A 204 14.31 29.18 7.56
C VAL A 204 13.68 30.51 7.13
N ALA A 205 14.46 31.39 6.49
CA ALA A 205 13.96 32.67 5.97
C ALA A 205 12.86 32.54 4.90
N ASN A 206 12.75 31.38 4.24
CA ASN A 206 11.78 31.10 3.17
C ASN A 206 10.95 29.85 3.47
N VAL A 207 10.79 29.50 4.75
CA VAL A 207 10.25 28.20 5.17
C VAL A 207 8.84 27.95 4.63
N ASP A 208 8.00 28.99 4.51
CA ASP A 208 6.64 28.85 3.99
C ASP A 208 6.61 28.44 2.50
N ALA A 209 7.39 29.13 1.66
CA ALA A 209 7.49 28.82 0.23
C ALA A 209 8.09 27.43 0.01
N ILE A 210 9.17 27.11 0.73
CA ILE A 210 9.83 25.80 0.65
C ILE A 210 8.89 24.69 1.10
N ALA A 211 8.16 24.89 2.20
CA ALA A 211 7.20 23.92 2.70
C ALA A 211 6.09 23.65 1.68
N ALA A 212 5.51 24.70 1.08
CA ALA A 212 4.46 24.57 0.07
C ALA A 212 4.96 23.86 -1.21
N ASN A 213 6.13 24.26 -1.72
CA ASN A 213 6.71 23.68 -2.92
C ASN A 213 7.19 22.24 -2.71
N LEU A 214 7.74 21.91 -1.54
CA LEU A 214 8.08 20.52 -1.20
C LEU A 214 6.82 19.66 -1.10
N ALA A 215 5.75 20.18 -0.50
CA ALA A 215 4.48 19.47 -0.43
C ALA A 215 3.91 19.21 -1.84
N ALA A 216 3.92 20.21 -2.72
CA ALA A 216 3.49 20.06 -4.11
C ALA A 216 4.30 18.98 -4.85
N LEU A 217 5.62 18.97 -4.66
CA LEU A 217 6.55 18.02 -5.28
C LEU A 217 6.38 16.58 -4.75
N ILE A 218 6.23 16.40 -3.45
CA ILE A 218 6.39 15.08 -2.80
C ILE A 218 5.06 14.42 -2.44
N ALA A 219 4.00 15.19 -2.18
CA ALA A 219 2.70 14.63 -1.77
C ALA A 219 2.16 13.54 -2.72
N PRO A 220 2.26 13.67 -4.07
CA PRO A 220 1.79 12.62 -4.98
C PRO A 220 2.51 11.28 -4.79
N VAL A 221 3.82 11.32 -4.55
CA VAL A 221 4.65 10.12 -4.35
C VAL A 221 4.27 9.42 -3.04
N ILE A 222 4.14 10.19 -1.96
CA ILE A 222 3.73 9.66 -0.65
C ILE A 222 2.30 9.11 -0.70
N ALA A 223 1.38 9.82 -1.33
CA ALA A 223 0.00 9.38 -1.50
C ALA A 223 -0.07 8.03 -2.23
N GLY A 224 0.75 7.83 -3.28
CA GLY A 224 0.84 6.55 -3.99
C GLY A 224 1.28 5.39 -3.08
N TYR A 225 2.33 5.58 -2.26
CA TYR A 225 2.78 4.54 -1.32
C TYR A 225 1.73 4.24 -0.24
N VAL A 226 1.17 5.27 0.39
CA VAL A 226 0.19 5.11 1.47
C VAL A 226 -1.10 4.50 0.94
N ALA A 227 -1.57 4.90 -0.24
CA ALA A 227 -2.74 4.30 -0.89
C ALA A 227 -2.51 2.81 -1.20
N ASN A 228 -1.34 2.44 -1.75
CA ASN A 228 -1.03 1.03 -2.02
C ASN A 228 -0.97 0.18 -0.73
N VAL A 229 -0.47 0.74 0.37
CA VAL A 229 -0.45 0.08 1.68
C VAL A 229 -1.87 -0.08 2.22
N ASN A 230 -2.68 0.98 2.17
CA ASN A 230 -4.10 0.95 2.54
C ASN A 230 -4.85 -0.13 1.73
N ASP A 231 -4.72 -0.12 0.41
CA ASP A 231 -5.38 -1.10 -0.47
C ASP A 231 -4.87 -2.53 -0.24
N GLY A 232 -3.60 -2.70 0.12
CA GLY A 232 -3.03 -4.01 0.40
C GLY A 232 -3.55 -4.63 1.70
N LEU A 233 -3.85 -3.79 2.69
CA LEU A 233 -4.37 -4.17 4.01
C LEU A 233 -5.89 -3.94 4.18
N ASP A 234 -6.58 -3.47 3.14
CA ASP A 234 -8.03 -3.28 3.15
C ASP A 234 -8.74 -4.59 3.53
N SER A 235 -9.65 -4.55 4.51
CA SER A 235 -10.51 -5.68 4.85
C SER A 235 -9.74 -6.98 5.16
N VAL A 236 -8.58 -6.87 5.82
CA VAL A 236 -7.82 -8.03 6.32
C VAL A 236 -8.66 -8.85 7.29
N GLU A 237 -8.64 -10.17 7.10
CA GLU A 237 -9.16 -11.14 8.07
C GLU A 237 -7.99 -11.60 8.94
N LEU A 238 -8.16 -11.49 10.26
CA LEU A 238 -7.16 -11.98 11.21
C LEU A 238 -7.28 -13.49 11.39
N SER A 239 -6.14 -14.14 11.56
CA SER A 239 -6.05 -15.55 11.94
C SER A 239 -6.12 -15.72 13.47
N ALA A 240 -6.06 -16.96 13.95
CA ALA A 240 -6.12 -17.25 15.38
C ALA A 240 -4.92 -16.69 16.15
N THR A 241 -3.78 -16.50 15.48
CA THR A 241 -2.58 -15.87 16.05
C THR A 241 -1.99 -14.80 15.13
N PRO A 242 -1.28 -13.79 15.68
CA PRO A 242 -0.54 -12.81 14.89
C PRO A 242 0.44 -13.41 13.87
N ALA A 243 1.11 -14.52 14.21
CA ALA A 243 2.05 -15.21 13.32
C ALA A 243 1.34 -15.84 12.11
N GLU A 244 0.17 -16.46 12.33
CA GLU A 244 -0.67 -16.97 11.26
C GLU A 244 -1.25 -15.84 10.41
N THR A 245 -1.67 -14.72 11.02
CA THR A 245 -2.13 -13.51 10.31
C THR A 245 -1.04 -13.04 9.37
N LEU A 246 0.20 -12.91 9.86
CA LEU A 246 1.30 -12.45 9.04
C LEU A 246 1.65 -13.44 7.91
N THR A 247 1.59 -14.73 8.18
CA THR A 247 1.77 -15.77 7.15
C THR A 247 0.71 -15.64 6.04
N ALA A 248 -0.55 -15.41 6.42
CA ALA A 248 -1.63 -15.19 5.47
C ALA A 248 -1.42 -13.88 4.66
N LEU A 249 -1.01 -12.79 5.30
CA LEU A 249 -0.71 -11.52 4.63
C LEU A 249 0.43 -11.65 3.61
N LYS A 250 1.51 -12.35 3.98
CA LYS A 250 2.65 -12.65 3.10
C LYS A 250 2.23 -13.51 1.90
N SER A 251 1.50 -14.61 2.15
CA SER A 251 0.98 -15.49 1.10
C SER A 251 0.03 -14.78 0.14
N ALA A 252 -0.79 -13.85 0.67
CA ALA A 252 -1.69 -13.03 -0.12
C ALA A 252 -0.97 -12.00 -1.01
N GLY A 253 0.27 -11.60 -0.69
CA GLY A 253 0.98 -10.50 -1.35
C GLY A 253 0.81 -9.13 -0.67
N SER A 254 0.10 -9.07 0.46
CA SER A 254 -0.21 -7.80 1.16
C SER A 254 1.03 -7.03 1.59
N MET A 255 2.10 -7.77 1.94
CA MET A 255 3.34 -7.17 2.42
C MET A 255 4.15 -6.48 1.32
N HIS A 256 3.85 -6.69 0.02
CA HIS A 256 4.60 -6.06 -1.07
C HIS A 256 4.51 -4.54 -1.05
N ALA A 257 3.32 -3.99 -0.84
CA ALA A 257 3.12 -2.54 -0.78
C ALA A 257 3.86 -1.92 0.42
N VAL A 258 3.87 -2.62 1.56
CA VAL A 258 4.58 -2.18 2.76
C VAL A 258 6.09 -2.21 2.53
N VAL A 259 6.62 -3.32 2.00
CA VAL A 259 8.04 -3.46 1.66
C VAL A 259 8.48 -2.41 0.62
N ASP A 260 7.68 -2.20 -0.43
CA ASP A 260 7.97 -1.19 -1.46
C ASP A 260 8.03 0.23 -0.87
N SER A 261 7.13 0.57 0.06
CA SER A 261 7.18 1.84 0.77
C SER A 261 8.43 1.95 1.67
N VAL A 262 8.68 0.98 2.53
CA VAL A 262 9.82 1.00 3.47
C VAL A 262 11.16 1.05 2.73
N GLN A 263 11.34 0.34 1.62
CA GLN A 263 12.59 0.36 0.85
C GLN A 263 12.75 1.57 -0.08
N SER A 264 11.67 2.32 -0.32
CA SER A 264 11.73 3.43 -1.26
C SER A 264 12.46 4.63 -0.66
N ASP A 265 13.42 5.14 -1.43
CA ASP A 265 14.10 6.42 -1.17
C ASP A 265 13.59 7.51 -2.13
N ALA A 266 12.52 7.26 -2.88
CA ALA A 266 12.04 8.15 -3.93
C ALA A 266 11.73 9.56 -3.40
N SER A 267 11.08 9.66 -2.24
CA SER A 267 10.75 10.94 -1.60
C SER A 267 12.00 11.74 -1.22
N SER A 268 13.04 11.08 -0.73
CA SER A 268 14.33 11.71 -0.39
C SER A 268 15.07 12.17 -1.65
N LEU A 269 15.23 11.27 -2.63
CA LEU A 269 15.91 11.56 -3.88
C LEU A 269 15.21 12.68 -4.65
N LEU A 270 13.88 12.65 -4.75
CA LEU A 270 13.10 13.67 -5.45
C LEU A 270 13.25 15.05 -4.78
N ALA A 271 13.20 15.12 -3.45
CA ALA A 271 13.46 16.36 -2.72
C ALA A 271 14.88 16.88 -3.00
N ALA A 272 15.87 15.99 -3.15
CA ALA A 272 17.24 16.34 -3.51
C ALA A 272 17.46 16.63 -5.01
N THR A 273 16.53 16.25 -5.88
CA THR A 273 16.60 16.49 -7.33
C THR A 273 16.32 17.96 -7.68
N VAL A 274 15.55 18.67 -6.87
CA VAL A 274 15.18 20.08 -7.10
C VAL A 274 16.15 21.00 -6.35
N THR A 275 16.58 22.10 -6.98
CA THR A 275 17.53 23.01 -6.32
C THR A 275 16.87 23.78 -5.16
N PRO A 276 17.64 24.17 -4.11
CA PRO A 276 17.12 25.01 -3.04
C PRO A 276 16.52 26.34 -3.50
N ALA A 277 17.02 26.92 -4.60
CA ALA A 277 16.48 28.15 -5.16
C ALA A 277 15.08 27.92 -5.75
N SER A 278 14.89 26.81 -6.47
CA SER A 278 13.62 26.42 -7.07
C SER A 278 12.55 26.14 -6.03
N LEU A 279 12.92 25.53 -4.89
CA LEU A 279 11.98 25.31 -3.78
C LEU A 279 11.50 26.63 -3.15
N ARG A 280 12.20 27.76 -3.33
CA ARG A 280 11.76 29.07 -2.83
C ARG A 280 10.86 29.81 -3.82
N ASP A 281 10.87 29.42 -5.09
CA ASP A 281 10.13 30.08 -6.15
C ASP A 281 8.69 29.57 -6.19
N THR A 282 7.76 30.37 -5.70
CA THR A 282 6.33 30.02 -5.64
C THR A 282 5.68 29.92 -7.02
N SER A 283 6.29 30.46 -8.07
CA SER A 283 5.79 30.33 -9.44
C SER A 283 5.99 28.92 -10.02
N LEU A 284 6.84 28.11 -9.40
CA LEU A 284 7.15 26.75 -9.86
C LEU A 284 6.24 25.67 -9.27
N ALA A 285 5.29 26.01 -8.40
CA ALA A 285 4.46 25.04 -7.68
C ALA A 285 3.79 24.00 -8.60
N ASP A 286 3.18 24.43 -9.71
CA ASP A 286 2.51 23.53 -10.66
C ASP A 286 3.49 22.64 -11.43
N SER A 287 4.66 23.17 -11.79
CA SER A 287 5.72 22.40 -12.46
C SER A 287 6.35 21.37 -11.52
N LEU A 288 6.53 21.73 -10.24
CA LEU A 288 6.99 20.82 -9.20
C LEU A 288 5.96 19.72 -8.93
N ALA A 289 4.67 20.06 -8.86
CA ALA A 289 3.59 19.07 -8.76
C ALA A 289 3.58 18.13 -9.96
N SER A 290 3.80 18.66 -11.17
CA SER A 290 3.89 17.85 -12.40
C SER A 290 5.05 16.85 -12.35
N LEU A 291 6.23 17.27 -11.88
CA LEU A 291 7.36 16.36 -11.64
C LEU A 291 7.03 15.31 -10.57
N GLY A 292 6.41 15.71 -9.46
CA GLY A 292 5.95 14.80 -8.41
C GLY A 292 5.00 13.72 -8.91
N ASN A 293 4.00 14.12 -9.71
CA ASN A 293 3.06 13.21 -10.35
C ASN A 293 3.76 12.23 -11.31
N ALA A 294 4.69 12.73 -12.15
CA ALA A 294 5.44 11.89 -13.08
C ALA A 294 6.29 10.84 -12.33
N VAL A 295 6.92 11.22 -11.22
CA VAL A 295 7.70 10.31 -10.38
C VAL A 295 6.80 9.28 -9.69
N ALA A 296 5.62 9.69 -9.23
CA ALA A 296 4.63 8.77 -8.66
C ALA A 296 4.12 7.74 -9.69
N GLU A 297 4.08 8.09 -10.98
CA GLU A 297 3.73 7.16 -12.06
C GLU A 297 4.86 6.19 -12.44
N GLY A 298 6.12 6.53 -12.16
CA GLY A 298 7.30 5.70 -12.41
C GLY A 298 7.61 5.49 -13.90
N ASP A 299 7.23 6.45 -14.75
CA ASP A 299 7.45 6.43 -16.21
C ASP A 299 8.60 7.37 -16.59
N GLU A 300 9.67 6.81 -17.19
CA GLU A 300 10.91 7.54 -17.46
C GLU A 300 10.69 8.72 -18.44
N ASP A 301 9.87 8.53 -19.47
CA ASP A 301 9.57 9.59 -20.44
C ASP A 301 8.82 10.74 -19.78
N THR A 302 7.78 10.44 -19.00
CA THR A 302 6.96 11.43 -18.31
C THR A 302 7.79 12.22 -17.27
N ILE A 303 8.71 11.55 -16.57
CA ILE A 303 9.64 12.22 -15.64
C ILE A 303 10.58 13.18 -16.39
N ASN A 304 11.15 12.75 -17.52
CA ASN A 304 12.04 13.59 -18.32
C ASN A 304 11.31 14.81 -18.92
N GLU A 305 10.06 14.66 -19.34
CA GLU A 305 9.23 15.77 -19.83
C GLU A 305 8.95 16.79 -18.73
N ALA A 306 8.54 16.33 -17.54
CA ALA A 306 8.30 17.21 -16.40
C ALA A 306 9.58 17.92 -15.94
N ALA A 307 10.71 17.20 -15.91
CA ALA A 307 12.01 17.79 -15.57
C ALA A 307 12.49 18.81 -16.61
N THR A 308 12.21 18.57 -17.90
CA THR A 308 12.54 19.52 -18.98
C THR A 308 11.78 20.84 -18.81
N THR A 309 10.53 20.79 -18.36
CA THR A 309 9.72 21.98 -18.05
C THR A 309 10.34 22.82 -16.93
N LEU A 310 10.99 22.17 -15.96
CA LEU A 310 11.71 22.85 -14.88
C LEU A 310 13.10 23.35 -15.31
N GLY A 311 13.71 22.78 -16.35
CA GLY A 311 15.01 23.22 -16.87
C GLY A 311 16.12 23.17 -15.83
N SER A 312 16.86 24.27 -15.64
CA SER A 312 17.97 24.36 -14.69
C SER A 312 17.57 24.28 -13.22
N ASN A 313 16.27 24.23 -12.92
CA ASN A 313 15.75 24.04 -11.57
C ASN A 313 15.90 22.58 -11.07
N VAL A 314 16.29 21.67 -11.95
CA VAL A 314 16.52 20.25 -11.66
C VAL A 314 18.00 19.91 -11.80
N ASN A 315 18.55 19.21 -10.81
CA ASN A 315 19.89 18.64 -10.88
C ASN A 315 19.85 17.35 -11.73
N SER A 316 20.49 17.38 -12.90
CA SER A 316 20.48 16.26 -13.86
C SER A 316 21.16 14.98 -13.36
N GLY A 317 22.18 15.10 -12.49
CA GLY A 317 22.82 13.96 -11.84
C GLY A 317 21.87 13.25 -10.88
N ASN A 318 21.22 14.02 -10.02
CA ASN A 318 20.22 13.48 -9.07
C ASN A 318 18.99 12.96 -9.80
N LEU A 319 18.56 13.61 -10.89
CA LEU A 319 17.45 13.14 -11.74
C LEU A 319 17.71 11.75 -12.32
N SER A 320 18.93 11.51 -12.82
CA SER A 320 19.30 10.19 -13.36
C SER A 320 19.26 9.10 -12.28
N GLY A 321 19.70 9.42 -11.06
CA GLY A 321 19.61 8.53 -9.90
C GLY A 321 18.16 8.24 -9.51
N LEU A 322 17.32 9.28 -9.46
CA LEU A 322 15.89 9.18 -9.20
C LEU A 322 15.20 8.28 -10.23
N ILE A 323 15.37 8.57 -11.53
CA ILE A 323 14.80 7.77 -12.63
C ILE A 323 15.20 6.31 -12.49
N ASN A 324 16.47 6.02 -12.24
CA ASN A 324 16.95 4.64 -12.06
C ASN A 324 16.33 3.92 -10.87
N ARG A 325 15.92 4.66 -9.83
CA ARG A 325 15.25 4.12 -8.65
C ARG A 325 13.77 3.86 -8.89
N VAL A 326 13.07 4.79 -9.53
CA VAL A 326 11.61 4.73 -9.66
C VAL A 326 11.13 4.06 -10.94
N LYS A 327 11.99 3.95 -11.95
CA LYS A 327 11.62 3.25 -13.18
C LYS A 327 11.43 1.77 -12.91
N HIS A 328 10.29 1.25 -13.35
CA HIS A 328 10.03 -0.18 -13.27
C HIS A 328 10.77 -0.90 -14.39
N LYS A 329 11.57 -1.91 -14.03
CA LYS A 329 12.35 -2.74 -14.97
C LYS A 329 11.73 -4.11 -15.19
N ASP A 330 11.04 -4.61 -14.17
CA ASP A 330 10.56 -6.00 -14.09
C ASP A 330 9.06 -5.98 -13.81
N PHE A 331 8.25 -6.16 -14.86
CA PHE A 331 6.79 -6.15 -14.76
C PHE A 331 6.10 -6.89 -15.91
N LEU A 332 4.85 -7.28 -15.69
CA LEU A 332 3.93 -7.70 -16.73
C LEU A 332 3.24 -6.46 -17.30
N ARG A 333 3.35 -6.24 -18.59
CA ARG A 333 2.67 -5.15 -19.30
C ARG A 333 1.35 -5.66 -19.86
N VAL A 334 0.26 -5.00 -19.48
CA VAL A 334 -1.07 -5.14 -20.08
C VAL A 334 -1.13 -4.18 -21.27
N ASP A 335 -1.10 -4.73 -22.48
CA ASP A 335 -1.10 -3.95 -23.72
C ASP A 335 -2.52 -3.52 -24.11
N THR A 336 -3.48 -4.44 -24.02
CA THR A 336 -4.89 -4.23 -24.35
C THR A 336 -5.79 -4.95 -23.36
N VAL A 337 -7.03 -4.48 -23.25
CA VAL A 337 -8.13 -5.20 -22.59
C VAL A 337 -9.26 -5.29 -23.60
N SER A 338 -9.91 -6.45 -23.70
CA SER A 338 -11.12 -6.61 -24.50
C SER A 338 -12.22 -7.27 -23.67
N VAL A 339 -13.45 -6.80 -23.88
CA VAL A 339 -14.66 -7.38 -23.28
C VAL A 339 -15.55 -7.85 -24.41
N ASN A 340 -15.92 -9.14 -24.42
CA ASN A 340 -16.64 -9.78 -25.53
C ASN A 340 -15.99 -9.43 -26.89
N ASP A 341 -14.66 -9.58 -26.98
CA ASP A 341 -13.85 -9.29 -28.17
C ASP A 341 -13.81 -7.81 -28.62
N THR A 342 -14.48 -6.91 -27.89
CA THR A 342 -14.39 -5.46 -28.12
C THR A 342 -13.23 -4.89 -27.31
N VAL A 343 -12.23 -4.31 -27.97
CA VAL A 343 -11.12 -3.62 -27.29
C VAL A 343 -11.65 -2.40 -26.55
N VAL A 344 -11.28 -2.29 -25.27
CA VAL A 344 -11.66 -1.20 -24.38
C VAL A 344 -10.40 -0.57 -23.76
N PRO A 345 -10.44 0.74 -23.46
CA PRO A 345 -9.35 1.36 -22.71
C PRO A 345 -9.26 0.77 -21.30
N VAL A 346 -8.08 0.83 -20.69
CA VAL A 346 -7.86 0.48 -19.27
C VAL A 346 -8.39 1.62 -18.38
N ALA A 347 -9.71 1.80 -18.39
CA ALA A 347 -10.41 2.93 -17.77
C ALA A 347 -11.18 2.54 -16.52
N ASN A 348 -11.53 3.55 -15.70
CA ASN A 348 -12.37 3.36 -14.51
C ASN A 348 -13.84 3.13 -14.87
N ALA A 349 -14.27 3.56 -16.06
CA ALA A 349 -15.61 3.37 -16.58
C ALA A 349 -15.55 2.89 -18.03
N ILE A 350 -16.34 1.86 -18.35
CA ILE A 350 -16.41 1.23 -19.66
C ILE A 350 -17.90 1.14 -20.02
N THR A 351 -18.27 1.55 -21.23
CA THR A 351 -19.64 1.39 -21.75
C THR A 351 -19.61 0.44 -22.94
N LEU A 352 -20.46 -0.57 -22.92
CA LEU A 352 -20.52 -1.62 -23.94
C LEU A 352 -21.96 -1.79 -24.42
N ARG A 353 -22.13 -2.02 -25.72
CA ARG A 353 -23.38 -2.53 -26.30
C ARG A 353 -23.29 -4.03 -26.38
N ALA A 354 -23.78 -4.71 -25.36
CA ALA A 354 -23.72 -6.15 -25.23
C ALA A 354 -24.74 -6.63 -24.21
N ASP A 355 -25.40 -7.75 -24.50
CA ASP A 355 -26.40 -8.34 -23.61
C ASP A 355 -25.80 -8.79 -22.27
N THR A 356 -24.52 -9.17 -22.23
CA THR A 356 -23.84 -9.71 -21.04
C THR A 356 -22.33 -9.48 -21.10
N ILE A 357 -21.59 -9.93 -20.08
CA ILE A 357 -20.12 -10.01 -20.09
C ILE A 357 -19.76 -11.50 -20.06
N SER A 358 -19.35 -12.05 -21.22
CA SER A 358 -19.03 -13.47 -21.37
C SER A 358 -17.53 -13.73 -21.29
N THR A 359 -16.71 -12.82 -21.81
CA THR A 359 -15.25 -12.93 -21.83
C THR A 359 -14.59 -11.61 -21.49
N LEU A 360 -13.48 -11.71 -20.76
CA LEU A 360 -12.52 -10.63 -20.58
C LEU A 360 -11.17 -11.15 -21.06
N LYS A 361 -10.53 -10.46 -22.00
CA LYS A 361 -9.20 -10.82 -22.48
C LYS A 361 -8.21 -9.68 -22.29
N THR A 362 -6.94 -10.03 -22.22
CA THR A 362 -5.86 -9.06 -22.17
C THR A 362 -4.60 -9.59 -22.84
N ALA A 363 -3.99 -8.76 -23.68
CA ALA A 363 -2.66 -9.03 -24.20
C ALA A 363 -1.62 -8.72 -23.10
N VAL A 364 -0.77 -9.70 -22.81
CA VAL A 364 0.27 -9.60 -21.77
C VAL A 364 1.64 -9.75 -22.41
N THR A 365 2.53 -8.81 -22.11
CA THR A 365 3.94 -8.84 -22.47
C THR A 365 4.80 -8.87 -21.21
N GLN A 366 5.84 -9.71 -21.20
CA GLN A 366 6.85 -9.70 -20.16
C GLN A 366 7.87 -8.57 -20.43
N VAL A 367 8.14 -7.74 -19.42
CA VAL A 367 9.20 -6.72 -19.47
C VAL A 367 10.21 -7.03 -18.38
N GLY A 368 11.47 -7.23 -18.78
CA GLY A 368 12.53 -7.66 -17.86
C GLY A 368 12.26 -9.04 -17.26
N SER A 369 12.50 -9.17 -15.97
CA SER A 369 12.35 -10.39 -15.17
C SER A 369 11.25 -10.22 -14.11
N PRO A 370 9.96 -10.11 -14.49
CA PRO A 370 8.86 -9.86 -13.56
C PRO A 370 8.69 -10.92 -12.46
N PHE A 371 9.28 -12.10 -12.65
CA PHE A 371 9.25 -13.21 -11.70
C PHE A 371 10.60 -13.38 -10.97
N GLY A 372 11.57 -12.48 -11.19
CA GLY A 372 12.94 -12.61 -10.70
C GLY A 372 13.56 -13.94 -11.12
N TYR A 373 14.05 -14.70 -10.14
CA TYR A 373 14.58 -16.07 -10.33
C TYR A 373 13.50 -17.16 -10.18
N GLY A 374 12.25 -16.77 -9.96
CA GLY A 374 11.12 -17.67 -9.79
C GLY A 374 10.54 -18.17 -11.11
N ASN A 375 9.64 -19.15 -11.00
CA ASN A 375 8.84 -19.59 -12.14
C ASN A 375 7.87 -18.48 -12.56
N SER A 376 7.48 -18.46 -13.84
CA SER A 376 6.45 -17.57 -14.37
C SER A 376 5.06 -17.99 -13.90
N GLU A 377 4.81 -17.85 -12.60
CA GLU A 377 3.60 -18.29 -11.94
C GLU A 377 2.92 -17.14 -11.22
N ILE A 378 1.61 -17.02 -11.41
CA ILE A 378 0.78 -16.00 -10.77
C ILE A 378 -0.41 -16.61 -10.04
N ARG A 379 -0.98 -15.81 -9.15
CA ARG A 379 -2.33 -15.92 -8.60
C ARG A 379 -3.17 -14.81 -9.21
N ALA A 380 -4.43 -15.10 -9.48
CA ALA A 380 -5.36 -14.11 -10.02
C ALA A 380 -6.62 -14.04 -9.16
N GLY A 381 -7.01 -12.82 -8.80
CA GLY A 381 -8.28 -12.52 -8.19
C GLY A 381 -9.22 -11.84 -9.18
N VAL A 382 -10.50 -12.18 -9.12
CA VAL A 382 -11.58 -11.38 -9.71
C VAL A 382 -12.66 -11.15 -8.67
N ARG A 383 -13.19 -9.92 -8.62
CA ARG A 383 -14.41 -9.60 -7.89
C ARG A 383 -15.35 -8.88 -8.84
N TYR A 384 -16.62 -9.23 -8.85
CA TYR A 384 -17.63 -8.37 -9.44
C TYR A 384 -18.90 -8.28 -8.60
N ARG A 385 -19.56 -7.12 -8.69
CA ARG A 385 -20.82 -6.81 -8.02
C ARG A 385 -21.90 -6.53 -9.04
N TYR A 386 -23.05 -7.18 -8.89
CA TYR A 386 -24.20 -7.07 -9.76
C TYR A 386 -25.51 -7.36 -9.00
N ASN A 387 -26.52 -6.51 -9.14
CA ASN A 387 -27.85 -6.65 -8.51
C ASN A 387 -27.82 -7.02 -7.01
N GLY A 388 -26.95 -6.36 -6.23
CA GLY A 388 -26.82 -6.62 -4.79
C GLY A 388 -26.06 -7.91 -4.43
N ASN A 389 -25.62 -8.69 -5.42
CA ASN A 389 -24.76 -9.85 -5.22
C ASN A 389 -23.30 -9.51 -5.55
N GLU A 390 -22.37 -10.15 -4.87
CA GLU A 390 -20.93 -10.09 -5.11
C GLU A 390 -20.39 -11.51 -5.32
N LEU A 391 -19.63 -11.71 -6.39
CA LEU A 391 -18.79 -12.89 -6.56
C LEU A 391 -17.33 -12.46 -6.47
N SER A 392 -16.60 -13.04 -5.53
CA SER A 392 -15.13 -12.98 -5.48
C SER A 392 -14.57 -14.37 -5.76
N ALA A 393 -13.57 -14.45 -6.62
CA ALA A 393 -12.89 -15.69 -6.97
C ALA A 393 -11.38 -15.50 -6.97
N VAL A 394 -10.65 -16.51 -6.49
CA VAL A 394 -9.19 -16.58 -6.52
C VAL A 394 -8.75 -17.86 -7.20
N ILE A 395 -7.89 -17.72 -8.21
CA ILE A 395 -7.18 -18.83 -8.86
C ILE A 395 -5.80 -18.94 -8.21
N GLN A 396 -5.54 -20.06 -7.53
CA GLN A 396 -4.35 -20.20 -6.68
C GLN A 396 -3.03 -20.35 -7.44
N ARG A 397 -3.08 -20.71 -8.73
CA ARG A 397 -1.90 -20.88 -9.55
C ARG A 397 -2.25 -20.85 -11.03
N ILE A 398 -1.55 -20.00 -11.77
CA ILE A 398 -1.56 -19.95 -13.23
C ILE A 398 -0.10 -19.94 -13.68
N VAL A 399 0.27 -20.91 -14.51
CA VAL A 399 1.58 -20.98 -15.14
C VAL A 399 1.50 -20.22 -16.47
N LEU A 400 2.35 -19.21 -16.61
CA LEU A 400 2.50 -18.42 -17.81
C LEU A 400 3.74 -18.87 -18.57
N THR A 401 3.69 -18.82 -19.90
CA THR A 401 4.85 -19.06 -20.76
C THR A 401 4.93 -17.96 -21.78
N PHE A 402 6.13 -17.38 -21.92
CA PHE A 402 6.44 -16.32 -22.86
C PHE A 402 7.39 -16.83 -23.93
N ASN A 403 7.26 -16.32 -25.15
CA ASN A 403 8.19 -16.62 -26.24
C ASN A 403 9.44 -15.73 -26.20
N SER A 404 10.35 -15.90 -27.16
CA SER A 404 11.58 -15.10 -27.28
C SER A 404 11.35 -13.60 -27.51
N ASN A 405 10.14 -13.19 -27.91
CA ASN A 405 9.73 -11.80 -28.07
C ASN A 405 8.96 -11.28 -26.83
N ASN A 406 9.02 -12.01 -25.73
CA ASN A 406 8.35 -11.74 -24.46
C ASN A 406 6.81 -11.68 -24.55
N LYS A 407 6.20 -12.25 -25.59
CA LYS A 407 4.75 -12.34 -25.73
C LYS A 407 4.23 -13.62 -25.07
N LEU A 408 3.08 -13.51 -24.41
CA LEU A 408 2.41 -14.65 -23.80
C LEU A 408 2.03 -15.68 -24.89
N VAL A 409 2.36 -16.94 -24.66
CA VAL A 409 2.06 -18.07 -25.58
C VAL A 409 1.44 -19.27 -24.88
N ALA A 410 1.40 -19.29 -23.55
CA ALA A 410 0.58 -20.22 -22.79
C ALA A 410 0.18 -19.60 -21.45
N ALA A 411 -1.04 -19.90 -21.01
CA ALA A 411 -1.54 -19.58 -19.67
C ALA A 411 -2.38 -20.75 -19.19
N GLN A 412 -1.88 -21.51 -18.23
CA GLN A 412 -2.50 -22.78 -17.81
C GLN A 412 -2.70 -22.81 -16.30
N VAL A 413 -3.87 -23.29 -15.87
CA VAL A 413 -4.14 -23.62 -14.47
C VAL A 413 -3.83 -25.11 -14.29
N PRO A 414 -2.74 -25.49 -13.60
CA PRO A 414 -2.40 -26.91 -13.42
C PRO A 414 -3.56 -27.69 -12.79
N ALA A 415 -3.72 -28.95 -13.19
CA ALA A 415 -4.67 -29.85 -12.53
C ALA A 415 -4.35 -29.95 -11.03
N GLY A 416 -5.38 -30.00 -10.19
CA GLY A 416 -5.20 -29.96 -8.74
C GLY A 416 -5.16 -28.55 -8.13
N THR A 417 -5.08 -27.49 -8.95
CA THR A 417 -5.12 -26.11 -8.44
C THR A 417 -6.53 -25.73 -8.02
N ASN A 418 -6.70 -25.12 -6.85
CA ASN A 418 -8.01 -24.66 -6.40
C ASN A 418 -8.43 -23.31 -7.02
N PHE A 419 -9.72 -23.24 -7.35
CA PHE A 419 -10.47 -22.02 -7.52
C PHE A 419 -11.29 -21.81 -6.25
N GLU A 420 -10.96 -20.77 -5.49
CA GLU A 420 -11.71 -20.39 -4.29
C GLU A 420 -12.76 -19.35 -4.65
N PHE A 421 -13.97 -19.50 -4.14
CA PHE A 421 -15.07 -18.58 -4.40
C PHE A 421 -15.75 -18.15 -3.10
N VAL A 422 -16.10 -16.86 -3.04
CA VAL A 422 -17.01 -16.29 -2.06
C VAL A 422 -18.14 -15.60 -2.79
N LEU A 423 -19.36 -15.97 -2.42
CA LEU A 423 -20.56 -15.27 -2.83
C LEU A 423 -21.12 -14.52 -1.63
N LYS A 424 -21.51 -13.27 -1.85
CA LYS A 424 -22.25 -12.46 -0.88
C LYS A 424 -23.50 -11.88 -1.54
N GLY A 425 -24.58 -11.73 -0.78
CA GLY A 425 -25.83 -11.12 -1.26
C GLY A 425 -27.03 -11.95 -0.85
N THR A 426 -27.85 -12.36 -1.82
CA THR A 426 -29.03 -13.20 -1.57
C THR A 426 -28.66 -14.56 -0.99
N THR A 427 -27.45 -15.04 -1.29
CA THR A 427 -26.86 -16.24 -0.70
C THR A 427 -25.42 -15.94 -0.34
N ASN A 428 -25.08 -16.17 0.92
CA ASN A 428 -23.71 -16.07 1.40
C ASN A 428 -23.13 -17.48 1.44
N THR A 429 -22.15 -17.78 0.61
CA THR A 429 -21.50 -19.09 0.60
C THR A 429 -20.02 -18.99 0.24
N ARG A 430 -19.26 -19.99 0.66
CA ARG A 430 -17.86 -20.20 0.30
C ARG A 430 -17.73 -21.59 -0.32
N LEU A 431 -16.96 -21.71 -1.39
CA LEU A 431 -16.70 -23.01 -2.00
C LEU A 431 -15.34 -23.03 -2.71
N SER A 432 -14.74 -24.22 -2.76
CA SER A 432 -13.50 -24.48 -3.49
C SER A 432 -13.78 -25.51 -4.58
N VAL A 433 -13.34 -25.23 -5.81
CA VAL A 433 -13.40 -26.17 -6.94
C VAL A 433 -12.01 -26.40 -7.49
N THR A 434 -11.61 -27.65 -7.59
CA THR A 434 -10.29 -28.00 -8.14
C THR A 434 -10.28 -27.99 -9.67
N SER A 435 -9.23 -27.43 -10.26
CA SER A 435 -8.93 -27.43 -11.68
C SER A 435 -8.67 -28.84 -12.19
N THR A 436 -9.16 -29.17 -13.38
CA THR A 436 -8.78 -30.36 -14.16
C THR A 436 -7.71 -30.07 -15.20
N GLY A 437 -7.13 -28.86 -15.22
CA GLY A 437 -6.20 -28.40 -16.25
C GLY A 437 -6.81 -27.34 -17.18
N ASP A 438 -7.20 -26.18 -16.66
CA ASP A 438 -7.84 -25.13 -17.47
C ASP A 438 -6.83 -24.35 -18.32
N ASN A 439 -7.08 -24.23 -19.62
CA ASN A 439 -6.40 -23.28 -20.49
C ASN A 439 -7.05 -21.90 -20.42
N LEU A 440 -6.23 -20.89 -20.11
CA LEU A 440 -6.57 -19.48 -20.02
C LEU A 440 -5.98 -18.66 -21.19
N LEU A 441 -5.37 -19.29 -22.20
CA LEU A 441 -4.94 -18.60 -23.40
C LEU A 441 -6.00 -18.69 -24.49
N ASP A 442 -6.29 -17.55 -25.14
CA ASP A 442 -6.98 -17.55 -26.42
C ASP A 442 -6.03 -18.04 -27.52
N GLY A 443 -6.33 -19.18 -28.12
CA GLY A 443 -5.48 -19.77 -29.16
C GLY A 443 -5.43 -18.98 -30.48
N SER A 444 -6.38 -18.06 -30.69
CA SER A 444 -6.45 -17.23 -31.90
C SER A 444 -5.74 -15.90 -31.74
N THR A 445 -5.84 -15.26 -30.57
CA THR A 445 -5.24 -13.93 -30.32
C THR A 445 -3.96 -13.97 -29.49
N GLY A 446 -3.68 -15.08 -28.78
CA GLY A 446 -2.57 -15.16 -27.82
C GLY A 446 -2.80 -14.35 -26.54
N GLU A 447 -4.04 -13.92 -26.29
CA GLU A 447 -4.41 -13.15 -25.12
C GLU A 447 -4.70 -14.04 -23.91
N LEU A 448 -4.42 -13.54 -22.71
CA LEU A 448 -4.89 -14.12 -21.47
C LEU A 448 -6.41 -13.90 -21.37
N VAL A 449 -7.16 -14.96 -21.13
CA VAL A 449 -8.62 -14.96 -21.02
C VAL A 449 -8.99 -15.26 -19.58
N LEU A 450 -9.88 -14.43 -19.02
CA LEU A 450 -10.66 -14.80 -17.85
C LEU A 450 -12.03 -15.31 -18.34
N PRO A 451 -12.24 -16.65 -18.40
CA PRO A 451 -13.44 -17.22 -18.97
C PRO A 451 -14.59 -17.20 -17.95
N ILE A 452 -15.28 -16.06 -17.84
CA ILE A 452 -16.38 -15.86 -16.87
C ILE A 452 -17.43 -16.98 -17.00
N ALA A 453 -17.81 -17.35 -18.23
CA ALA A 453 -18.74 -18.45 -18.47
C ALA A 453 -18.23 -19.80 -17.93
N LYS A 454 -16.92 -20.10 -18.01
CA LYS A 454 -16.35 -21.34 -17.43
C LYS A 454 -16.35 -21.28 -15.91
N LEU A 455 -16.07 -20.14 -15.30
CA LEU A 455 -16.16 -19.96 -13.85
C LEU A 455 -17.60 -20.17 -13.37
N GLN A 456 -18.58 -19.61 -14.07
CA GLN A 456 -19.99 -19.84 -13.78
C GLN A 456 -20.39 -21.30 -13.98
N ALA A 457 -19.89 -21.97 -15.02
CA ALA A 457 -20.14 -23.40 -15.22
C ALA A 457 -19.55 -24.25 -14.08
N LYS A 458 -18.35 -23.93 -13.59
CA LYS A 458 -17.76 -24.57 -12.39
C LYS A 458 -18.65 -24.37 -11.16
N LEU A 459 -19.19 -23.16 -10.97
CA LEU A 459 -20.15 -22.88 -9.89
C LEU A 459 -21.43 -23.70 -10.03
N LYS A 460 -22.04 -23.77 -11.22
CA LYS A 460 -23.24 -24.58 -11.50
C LYS A 460 -22.99 -26.06 -11.24
N ASN A 461 -21.84 -26.57 -11.68
CA ASN A 461 -21.49 -27.98 -11.56
C ASN A 461 -21.01 -28.37 -10.16
N SER A 462 -20.74 -27.41 -9.27
CA SER A 462 -20.38 -27.68 -7.87
C SER A 462 -21.52 -28.34 -7.07
N GLY A 463 -22.77 -28.20 -7.51
CA GLY A 463 -23.94 -28.67 -6.80
C GLY A 463 -24.30 -27.89 -5.52
N ILE A 464 -23.48 -26.92 -5.12
CA ILE A 464 -23.69 -26.09 -3.91
C ILE A 464 -24.70 -24.97 -4.19
N LEU A 465 -24.74 -24.47 -5.43
CA LEU A 465 -25.63 -23.41 -5.87
C LEU A 465 -26.64 -23.94 -6.89
N THR A 466 -27.88 -23.47 -6.78
CA THR A 466 -28.90 -23.71 -7.81
C THR A 466 -28.58 -22.95 -9.09
N ALA A 467 -29.09 -23.41 -10.23
CA ALA A 467 -28.94 -22.72 -11.51
C ALA A 467 -29.43 -21.26 -11.45
N ALA A 468 -30.57 -21.02 -10.77
CA ALA A 468 -31.13 -19.69 -10.59
C ALA A 468 -30.20 -18.76 -9.77
N GLN A 469 -29.55 -19.28 -8.72
CA GLN A 469 -28.57 -18.52 -7.94
C GLN A 469 -27.34 -18.14 -8.76
N VAL A 470 -26.84 -19.04 -9.62
CA VAL A 470 -25.73 -18.70 -10.51
C VAL A 470 -26.15 -17.74 -11.61
N ASP A 471 -27.34 -17.90 -12.18
CA ASP A 471 -27.87 -17.00 -13.22
C ASP A 471 -28.11 -15.57 -12.71
N ALA A 472 -28.42 -15.41 -11.41
CA ALA A 472 -28.54 -14.10 -10.76
C ALA A 472 -27.21 -13.34 -10.68
N LEU A 473 -26.07 -14.03 -10.84
CA LEU A 473 -24.74 -13.42 -10.90
C LEU A 473 -24.36 -12.98 -12.31
N THR A 474 -25.08 -13.42 -13.35
CA THR A 474 -24.77 -13.08 -14.74
C THR A 474 -25.33 -11.69 -15.08
N PRO A 475 -24.47 -10.72 -15.42
CA PRO A 475 -24.93 -9.40 -15.86
C PRO A 475 -25.80 -9.50 -17.11
N LYS A 476 -26.93 -8.78 -17.14
CA LYS A 476 -27.81 -8.70 -18.30
C LYS A 476 -28.14 -7.24 -18.62
N ALA A 477 -27.98 -6.81 -19.88
CA ALA A 477 -28.31 -5.45 -20.27
C ALA A 477 -29.80 -5.13 -20.07
N PRO A 478 -30.16 -3.89 -19.63
CA PRO A 478 -29.26 -2.84 -19.16
C PRO A 478 -28.72 -3.16 -17.76
N ALA A 479 -27.41 -3.00 -17.55
CA ALA A 479 -26.78 -3.28 -16.26
C ALA A 479 -25.59 -2.37 -15.97
N ARG A 480 -25.29 -2.23 -14.67
CA ARG A 480 -24.06 -1.61 -14.18
C ARG A 480 -23.34 -2.59 -13.27
N VAL A 481 -22.15 -3.00 -13.66
CA VAL A 481 -21.33 -4.00 -12.98
C VAL A 481 -20.08 -3.33 -12.45
N THR A 482 -19.76 -3.51 -11.17
CA THR A 482 -18.46 -3.07 -10.64
C THR A 482 -17.53 -4.27 -10.63
N MET A 483 -16.40 -4.18 -11.31
CA MET A 483 -15.40 -5.24 -11.41
C MET A 483 -14.08 -4.80 -10.76
N ALA A 484 -13.36 -5.74 -10.17
CA ALA A 484 -11.99 -5.59 -9.72
C ALA A 484 -11.20 -6.84 -10.10
N LEU A 485 -9.97 -6.63 -10.57
CA LEU A 485 -9.03 -7.68 -10.96
C LEU A 485 -7.71 -7.41 -10.24
N ALA A 486 -7.05 -8.45 -9.76
CA ALA A 486 -5.75 -8.33 -9.12
C ALA A 486 -4.86 -9.51 -9.51
N LEU A 487 -3.58 -9.25 -9.77
CA LEU A 487 -2.57 -10.27 -10.05
C LEU A 487 -1.43 -10.16 -9.06
N ALA A 488 -1.00 -11.30 -8.54
CA ALA A 488 0.17 -11.42 -7.66
C ALA A 488 1.00 -12.65 -8.07
N GLY A 489 2.25 -12.76 -7.62
CA GLY A 489 3.00 -14.01 -7.76
C GLY A 489 2.47 -15.10 -6.83
N THR A 490 2.89 -16.34 -7.05
CA THR A 490 2.61 -17.44 -6.11
C THR A 490 3.47 -17.31 -4.85
N SER A 491 2.96 -17.82 -3.72
CA SER A 491 3.67 -17.83 -2.43
C SER A 491 4.21 -16.46 -1.97
N GLY A 492 3.49 -15.38 -2.28
CA GLY A 492 3.94 -14.03 -1.95
C GLY A 492 5.14 -13.54 -2.77
N GLN A 493 5.41 -14.10 -3.96
CA GLN A 493 6.34 -13.48 -4.90
C GLN A 493 5.76 -12.19 -5.47
N MET A 494 6.56 -11.13 -5.51
CA MET A 494 6.12 -9.86 -6.07
C MET A 494 6.12 -9.91 -7.58
N VAL A 495 4.95 -9.65 -8.18
CA VAL A 495 4.79 -9.51 -9.63
C VAL A 495 4.10 -8.18 -9.89
N ARG A 496 4.83 -7.24 -10.47
CA ARG A 496 4.29 -5.92 -10.82
C ARG A 496 3.52 -5.99 -12.13
N VAL A 497 2.46 -5.19 -12.23
CA VAL A 497 1.65 -5.08 -13.46
C VAL A 497 1.50 -3.61 -13.83
N ARG A 498 1.73 -3.29 -15.11
CA ARG A 498 1.55 -1.93 -15.65
C ARG A 498 0.69 -1.97 -16.90
N ALA A 499 -0.07 -0.92 -17.14
CA ALA A 499 -0.88 -0.78 -18.35
C ALA A 499 -0.18 0.10 -19.38
N ALA A 500 -0.24 -0.27 -20.66
CA ALA A 500 0.15 0.60 -21.76
C ALA A 500 -0.79 1.82 -21.81
N THR A 501 -0.24 3.00 -22.13
CA THR A 501 -1.00 4.26 -22.21
C THR A 501 -1.47 4.58 -23.64
N GLY A 502 -1.03 3.81 -24.64
CA GLY A 502 -1.27 4.09 -26.06
C GLY A 502 -0.29 5.09 -26.68
N HIS A 503 0.64 5.65 -25.91
CA HIS A 503 1.67 6.58 -26.37
C HIS A 503 3.06 5.96 -26.31
N GLY A 504 3.50 5.36 -27.42
CA GLY A 504 4.83 4.73 -27.51
C GLY A 504 5.01 3.58 -26.51
N ASN A 505 6.12 3.57 -25.78
CA ASN A 505 6.44 2.54 -24.78
C ASN A 505 5.99 2.91 -23.35
N ARG A 506 5.27 4.03 -23.19
CA ARG A 506 4.86 4.52 -21.88
C ARG A 506 3.93 3.57 -21.17
N THR A 507 4.10 3.49 -19.87
CA THR A 507 3.30 2.61 -19.02
C THR A 507 2.86 3.31 -17.76
N LYS A 508 1.65 2.98 -17.30
CA LYS A 508 1.12 3.48 -16.03
C LYS A 508 1.08 2.36 -15.01
N SER A 509 1.54 2.63 -13.81
CA SER A 509 1.40 1.68 -12.70
C SER A 509 -0.08 1.43 -12.42
N LEU A 510 -0.42 0.16 -12.19
CA LEU A 510 -1.76 -0.21 -11.73
C LEU A 510 -1.81 -0.13 -10.20
N PRO A 511 -2.94 0.27 -9.60
CA PRO A 511 -3.07 0.26 -8.14
C PRO A 511 -3.00 -1.16 -7.58
N VAL A 512 -2.63 -1.25 -6.30
CA VAL A 512 -2.77 -2.49 -5.52
C VAL A 512 -4.26 -2.73 -5.25
N ILE A 513 -4.70 -3.98 -5.35
CA ILE A 513 -6.08 -4.38 -5.08
C ILE A 513 -6.06 -5.69 -4.30
N ARG A 514 -6.83 -5.73 -3.20
CA ARG A 514 -7.17 -6.97 -2.50
C ARG A 514 -8.46 -7.58 -3.05
N ILE A 515 -8.42 -8.88 -3.29
CA ILE A 515 -9.58 -9.73 -3.58
C ILE A 515 -9.58 -10.86 -2.57
N ASN A 516 -10.65 -10.94 -1.77
CA ASN A 516 -10.84 -11.93 -0.73
C ASN A 516 -11.89 -12.95 -1.19
N ALA A 517 -11.48 -14.22 -1.28
CA ALA A 517 -12.30 -15.36 -1.60
C ALA A 517 -12.34 -16.38 -0.44
N GLY A 518 -12.40 -15.87 0.81
CA GLY A 518 -12.58 -16.66 2.03
C GLY A 518 -11.24 -16.98 2.63
N ASP A 519 -10.89 -18.26 2.68
CA ASP A 519 -9.62 -18.73 3.25
C ASP A 519 -8.41 -18.39 2.34
N SER A 520 -8.69 -17.74 1.21
CA SER A 520 -7.70 -17.28 0.25
C SER A 520 -7.95 -15.84 -0.15
N SER A 521 -6.86 -15.07 -0.21
CA SER A 521 -6.88 -13.72 -0.78
C SER A 521 -5.71 -13.53 -1.73
N VAL A 522 -5.92 -12.66 -2.71
CA VAL A 522 -4.89 -12.15 -3.62
C VAL A 522 -4.82 -10.65 -3.44
N VAL A 523 -3.62 -10.16 -3.14
CA VAL A 523 -3.27 -8.75 -3.11
C VAL A 523 -2.18 -8.53 -4.12
N GLY A 524 -2.46 -7.69 -5.11
CA GLY A 524 -1.45 -7.35 -6.10
C GLY A 524 -1.96 -6.29 -7.07
N TYR A 525 -1.22 -6.10 -8.14
CA TYR A 525 -1.43 -5.00 -9.07
C TYR A 525 -2.60 -5.31 -10.00
N GLY A 526 -3.50 -4.35 -10.17
CA GLY A 526 -4.72 -4.59 -10.95
C GLY A 526 -5.60 -3.39 -11.20
N LYS A 527 -6.85 -3.63 -11.60
CA LYS A 527 -7.77 -2.56 -12.00
C LYS A 527 -9.16 -2.73 -11.41
N ARG A 528 -9.75 -1.62 -10.96
CA ARG A 528 -11.19 -1.50 -10.69
C ARG A 528 -11.84 -0.76 -11.86
N SER A 529 -12.96 -1.29 -12.34
CA SER A 529 -13.73 -0.71 -13.45
C SER A 529 -15.22 -0.85 -13.19
N VAL A 530 -15.98 0.15 -13.61
CA VAL A 530 -17.45 0.08 -13.72
C VAL A 530 -17.79 -0.18 -15.18
N VAL A 531 -18.47 -1.29 -15.45
CA VAL A 531 -18.94 -1.65 -16.78
C VAL A 531 -20.44 -1.37 -16.88
N THR A 532 -20.82 -0.50 -17.79
CA THR A 532 -22.21 -0.23 -18.16
C THR A 532 -22.55 -1.03 -19.42
N LEU A 533 -23.52 -1.94 -19.30
CA LEU A 533 -24.08 -2.70 -20.42
C LEU A 533 -25.32 -1.99 -20.94
N LEU A 534 -25.31 -1.71 -22.24
CA LEU A 534 -26.42 -1.18 -22.99
C LEU A 534 -26.99 -2.27 -23.92
N PRO A 535 -28.31 -2.26 -24.18
CA PRO A 535 -28.92 -3.09 -25.21
C PRO A 535 -28.36 -2.83 -26.61
#